data_AF-A0A933EWW6-F1
#
_entry.id   AF-A0A933EWW6-F1
#
_cell.length_a   1.000
_cell.length_b   1.000
_cell.length_c   1.000
_cell.angle_alpha   90.00
_cell.angle_beta   90.00
_cell.angle_gamma   90.00
#
_symmetry.space_group_name_H-M   'P 1'
#
loop_
_entity.id
_entity.type
_entity.pdbx_description
1 polymer ?
#
loop_
_entity_poly.entity_id
_entity_poly.type
_entity_poly.pdbx_seq_one_letter_code
_entity_poly.pdbx_strand_id
1 'polypeptide(L)' 'VTAKAYHDETLPQEAAKTAHFCSMCGPQFCSMQITQDVRDYAAEHGLNEEEAVRKGLEEKAEEFKKTGQEIYR' A
#
# COMPACT_ATOMS: atom_id res chain seq x y z
N VAL A 1 7.72 -28.02 1.96
CA VAL A 1 7.96 -27.67 0.54
C VAL A 1 6.71 -27.09 -0.14
N THR A 2 5.62 -26.86 0.60
CA THR A 2 4.29 -26.57 0.02
C THR A 2 3.96 -25.07 -0.06
N ALA A 3 4.41 -24.26 0.91
CA ALA A 3 4.10 -22.82 0.94
C ALA A 3 4.65 -22.07 -0.29
N LYS A 4 5.90 -22.35 -0.66
CA LYS A 4 6.52 -21.78 -1.87
C LYS A 4 5.77 -22.20 -3.13
N ALA A 5 5.36 -23.46 -3.22
CA ALA A 5 4.61 -23.96 -4.38
C ALA A 5 3.29 -23.19 -4.57
N TYR A 6 2.49 -23.02 -3.51
CA TYR A 6 1.22 -22.27 -3.59
C TYR A 6 1.41 -20.78 -3.91
N HIS A 7 2.46 -20.15 -3.40
CA HIS A 7 2.81 -18.78 -3.80
C HIS A 7 3.14 -18.71 -5.31
N ASP A 8 3.95 -19.66 -5.79
CA ASP A 8 4.49 -19.66 -7.15
C ASP A 8 3.46 -20.09 -8.22
N GLU A 9 2.36 -20.73 -7.83
CA GLU A 9 1.23 -21.05 -8.73
C GLU A 9 0.67 -19.81 -9.44
N THR A 10 0.65 -18.66 -8.76
CA THR A 10 0.11 -17.40 -9.28
C THR A 10 1.18 -16.33 -9.50
N LEU A 11 2.31 -16.42 -8.81
CA LEU A 11 3.44 -15.50 -8.91
C LEU A 11 4.77 -16.26 -9.13
N PRO A 12 4.96 -16.93 -10.28
CA PRO A 12 6.12 -17.79 -10.51
C PRO A 12 7.42 -17.00 -10.67
N GLN A 13 7.34 -15.75 -11.12
CA GLN A 13 8.51 -14.91 -11.43
C GLN A 13 9.44 -14.75 -10.21
N GLU A 14 10.76 -14.77 -10.45
CA GLU A 14 11.75 -14.59 -9.38
C GLU A 14 11.61 -13.24 -8.67
N ALA A 15 11.23 -12.19 -9.41
CA ALA A 15 10.95 -10.88 -8.84
C ALA A 15 9.84 -10.89 -7.76
N ALA A 16 8.90 -11.85 -7.82
CA ALA A 16 7.85 -11.96 -6.82
C ALA A 16 8.33 -12.49 -5.47
N LYS A 17 9.49 -13.16 -5.42
CA LYS A 17 10.06 -13.70 -4.17
C LYS A 17 10.62 -12.61 -3.25
N THR A 18 10.88 -11.43 -3.82
CA THR A 18 11.37 -10.24 -3.13
C THR A 18 10.37 -9.09 -3.19
N ALA A 19 9.18 -9.31 -3.77
CA ALA A 19 8.17 -8.29 -3.87
C ALA A 19 7.47 -8.08 -2.51
N HIS A 20 7.10 -6.84 -2.23
CA HIS A 20 6.38 -6.48 -1.01
C HIS A 20 4.87 -6.73 -1.11
N PHE A 21 4.46 -7.82 -1.74
CA PHE A 21 3.07 -8.27 -1.79
C PHE A 21 2.98 -9.76 -2.09
N CYS A 22 1.88 -10.38 -1.66
CA CYS A 22 1.51 -11.75 -1.99
C CYS A 22 0.38 -11.78 -3.04
N SER A 23 0.08 -12.96 -3.55
CA SER A 23 -0.97 -13.18 -4.56
C SER A 23 -2.40 -12.83 -4.12
N MET A 24 -2.65 -12.65 -2.83
CA MET A 24 -3.99 -12.38 -2.30
C MET A 24 -4.47 -10.95 -2.55
N CYS A 25 -3.63 -9.96 -2.25
CA CYS A 25 -4.03 -8.54 -2.26
C CYS A 25 -3.41 -7.74 -3.41
N GLY A 26 -2.39 -8.30 -4.07
CA GLY A 26 -1.65 -7.60 -5.12
C GLY A 26 -0.87 -6.38 -4.59
N PRO A 27 -0.16 -5.68 -5.49
CA PRO A 27 0.78 -4.62 -5.11
C PRO A 27 0.12 -3.38 -4.50
N GLN A 28 -1.14 -3.09 -4.86
CA GLN A 28 -1.82 -1.86 -4.44
C GLN A 28 -2.55 -2.00 -3.09
N PHE A 29 -2.88 -3.23 -2.67
CA PHE A 29 -3.72 -3.47 -1.49
C PHE A 29 -3.07 -4.36 -0.44
N CYS A 30 -1.75 -4.60 -0.53
CA CYS A 30 -1.06 -5.37 0.50
C CYS A 30 -1.05 -4.59 1.82
N SER A 31 -1.80 -5.06 2.82
CA SER A 31 -1.94 -4.41 4.12
C SER A 31 -0.61 -4.18 4.84
N MET A 32 0.33 -5.13 4.71
CA MET A 32 1.66 -5.00 5.32
C MET A 32 2.47 -3.88 4.67
N GLN A 33 2.45 -3.78 3.33
CA GLN A 33 3.14 -2.70 2.62
C GLN A 33 2.51 -1.34 2.95
N ILE A 34 1.17 -1.24 2.91
CA ILE A 34 0.47 -0.01 3.26
C ILE A 34 0.81 0.44 4.69
N THR A 35 0.90 -0.50 5.63
CA THR A 35 1.30 -0.19 7.01
C THR A 35 2.72 0.33 7.08
N GLN A 36 3.64 -0.26 6.30
CA GLN A 36 5.02 0.22 6.22
C GLN A 36 5.09 1.63 5.62
N ASP A 37 4.36 1.88 4.53
CA ASP A 37 4.31 3.20 3.88
C ASP A 37 3.79 4.29 4.84
N VAL A 38 2.77 3.97 5.66
CA VAL A 38 2.25 4.91 6.68
C VAL A 38 3.30 5.20 7.75
N ARG A 39 4.05 4.20 8.19
CA ARG A 39 5.11 4.37 9.18
C ARG A 39 6.28 5.19 8.65
N ASP A 40 6.67 4.93 7.41
CA ASP A 40 7.75 5.65 6.74
C ASP A 40 7.35 7.12 6.55
N TYR A 41 6.12 7.38 6.07
CA TYR A 41 5.56 8.73 5.98
C TYR A 41 5.56 9.43 7.36
N ALA A 42 5.14 8.74 8.41
CA ALA A 42 5.12 9.29 9.76
C ALA A 42 6.54 9.68 10.24
N ALA A 43 7.52 8.80 10.03
CA ALA A 43 8.91 9.03 10.40
C ALA A 43 9.52 10.22 9.64
N GLU A 44 9.28 10.31 8.32
CA GLU A 44 9.76 11.42 7.48
C GLU A 44 9.18 12.78 7.89
N HIS A 45 7.95 12.80 8.41
CA HIS A 45 7.25 14.02 8.79
C HIS A 45 7.29 14.32 10.30
N GLY A 46 7.95 13.47 11.10
CA GLY A 46 8.00 13.61 12.56
C GLY A 46 6.62 13.48 13.24
N LEU A 47 5.74 12.66 12.65
CA LEU A 47 4.38 12.40 13.12
C LEU A 47 4.30 11.04 13.82
N ASN A 48 3.28 10.84 14.65
CA ASN A 48 2.88 9.50 15.04
C ASN A 48 1.94 8.85 13.98
N GLU A 49 1.64 7.56 14.12
CA GLU A 49 0.83 6.81 13.15
C GLU A 49 -0.59 7.40 12.99
N GLU A 50 -1.25 7.83 14.06
CA GLU A 50 -2.60 8.40 13.99
C GLU A 50 -2.60 9.76 13.28
N GLU A 51 -1.61 10.60 13.56
CA GLU A 51 -1.43 11.90 12.91
C GLU A 51 -1.12 11.75 11.42
N ALA A 52 -0.27 10.78 11.07
CA ALA A 52 0.05 10.45 9.69
C ALA A 52 -1.19 10.03 8.89
N VAL A 53 -2.02 9.14 9.46
CA VAL A 53 -3.28 8.73 8.84
C VAL A 53 -4.21 9.92 8.63
N ARG A 54 -4.41 10.75 9.65
CA ARG A 54 -5.28 11.93 9.54
C ARG A 54 -4.79 12.87 8.43
N LYS A 55 -3.50 13.19 8.44
CA LYS A 55 -2.90 14.11 7.46
C LYS A 55 -2.98 13.54 6.04
N GLY A 56 -2.69 12.26 5.85
CA GLY A 56 -2.81 11.61 4.54
C GLY A 56 -4.25 11.62 4.00
N LEU A 57 -5.25 11.43 4.86
CA LEU A 57 -6.66 11.53 4.47
C LEU A 57 -7.06 12.97 4.08
N GLU A 58 -6.55 13.98 4.80
CA GLU A 58 -6.75 15.39 4.45
C GLU A 58 -6.15 15.71 3.07
N GLU A 59 -4.91 15.29 2.81
CA GLU A 59 -4.23 15.45 1.53
C GLU A 59 -5.00 14.78 0.38
N LYS A 60 -5.49 13.56 0.59
CA LYS A 60 -6.30 12.84 -0.40
C LYS A 60 -7.66 13.50 -0.65
N ALA A 61 -8.29 14.06 0.39
CA ALA A 61 -9.52 14.82 0.25
C ALA A 61 -9.31 16.11 -0.57
N GLU A 62 -8.17 16.79 -0.40
CA GLU A 62 -7.81 17.93 -1.24
C GLU A 62 -7.53 17.53 -2.68
N GLU A 63 -6.83 16.42 -2.91
CA GLU A 63 -6.58 15.86 -4.24
C GLU A 63 -7.92 15.59 -4.97
N PHE A 64 -8.86 14.91 -4.31
CA PHE A 64 -10.19 14.63 -4.86
C PHE A 64 -10.99 15.90 -5.19
N LYS A 65 -10.89 16.94 -4.35
CA LYS A 65 -11.50 18.25 -4.66
C LYS A 65 -10.88 18.89 -5.89
N LYS A 66 -9.55 18.82 -6.05
CA LYS A 66 -8.82 19.36 -7.20
C LYS A 66 -9.13 18.59 -8.50
N THR A 67 -9.47 17.31 -8.41
CA THR A 67 -9.82 16.49 -9.59
C THR A 67 -11.25 16.67 -10.08
N GLY A 68 -12.03 17.56 -9.47
CA GLY A 68 -13.42 17.85 -9.87
C GLY A 68 -14.46 17.03 -9.10
N GLN A 69 -14.07 16.33 -8.04
CA GLN A 69 -14.96 15.47 -7.23
C GLN A 69 -15.59 14.31 -8.04
N GLU A 70 -14.92 13.89 -9.11
CA GLU A 70 -15.35 12.76 -9.95
C GLU A 70 -14.69 11.46 -9.47
N ILE A 71 -15.51 10.45 -9.20
CA ILE A 71 -15.03 9.12 -8.80
C ILE A 71 -14.48 8.34 -10.01
N TYR A 72 -15.05 8.57 -11.19
CA TYR A 72 -14.66 7.91 -12.43
C TYR A 72 -14.08 8.97 -13.38
N ARG A 73 -12.78 8.89 -13.63
CA ARG A 73 -12.03 9.70 -14.58
C ARG A 73 -11.42 8.80 -15.65
#